data_AF-A0AAU3GD41-F1
#
_entry.id   AF-A0AAU3GD41-F1
#
_cell.length_a   1.000
_cell.length_b   1.000
_cell.length_c   1.000
_cell.angle_alpha   90.00
_cell.angle_beta   90.00
_cell.angle_gamma   90.00
#
_symmetry.space_group_name_H-M   'P 1'
#
loop_
_entity.id
_entity.type
_entity.pdbx_description
1 polymer ?
#
loop_
_entity_poly.entity_id
_entity_poly.type
_entity_poly.pdbx_seq_one_letter_code
_entity_poly.pdbx_strand_id
1 'polypeptide(L)'
;MARFSIKHSAEGIAQLIRRLAKYGDPELVPIVIEGSNGRLVDLLLEARHAVVPASPNAIKTWRGRAGTVGRQVRCRDAAVIAEYLRLRHHRLQVVTPYSSQTKAVRTVVVASPKAG
;
A
#
# COMPACT_ATOMS: atom_id res chain seq x y z
N MET A 1 3.63 -17.46 6.05
CA MET A 1 3.53 -16.02 5.75
C MET A 1 4.66 -15.27 6.44
N ALA A 2 5.35 -14.37 5.75
CA ALA A 2 6.39 -13.54 6.35
C ALA A 2 5.80 -12.21 6.86
N ARG A 3 6.27 -11.72 8.01
CA ARG A 3 5.84 -10.45 8.59
C ARG A 3 7.06 -9.65 9.04
N PHE A 4 7.04 -8.35 8.77
CA PHE A 4 8.10 -7.45 9.19
C PHE A 4 7.59 -6.01 9.30
N SER A 5 8.35 -5.19 10.02
CA SER A 5 8.22 -3.73 10.03
C SER A 5 9.46 -3.11 9.43
N ILE A 6 9.32 -1.87 8.96
CA ILE A 6 10.43 -1.02 8.53
C ILE A 6 10.30 0.33 9.24
N LYS A 7 11.41 1.03 9.42
CA LYS A 7 11.37 2.44 9.82
C LYS A 7 10.73 3.26 8.70
N HIS A 8 9.94 4.27 9.05
CA HIS A 8 9.45 5.25 8.08
C HIS A 8 10.57 6.24 7.72
N SER A 9 11.52 5.77 6.91
CA SER A 9 12.66 6.51 6.39
C SER A 9 12.96 6.07 4.96
N ALA A 10 13.74 6.84 4.21
CA ALA A 10 14.16 6.47 2.87
C ALA A 10 14.86 5.10 2.83
N GLU A 11 15.76 4.85 3.78
CA GLU A 11 16.46 3.57 3.91
C GLU A 11 15.51 2.41 4.23
N GLY A 12 14.54 2.64 5.12
CA GLY A 12 13.53 1.64 5.46
C GLY A 12 12.65 1.29 4.26
N ILE A 13 12.27 2.27 3.44
CA ILE A 13 11.49 2.04 2.22
C ILE A 13 12.34 1.30 1.17
N ALA A 14 13.61 1.67 1.00
CA ALA A 14 14.52 0.96 0.10
C ALA A 14 14.70 -0.52 0.53
N GLN A 15 14.78 -0.78 1.84
CA GLN A 15 14.79 -2.13 2.39
C GLN A 15 13.50 -2.89 2.09
N LEU A 16 12.33 -2.24 2.22
CA LEU A 16 11.03 -2.81 1.86
C LEU A 16 11.01 -3.25 0.39
N ILE A 17 11.36 -2.37 -0.54
CA ILE A 17 11.38 -2.65 -1.98
C ILE A 17 12.28 -3.86 -2.28
N ARG A 18 13.52 -3.87 -1.76
CA ARG A 18 14.45 -5.00 -1.94
C ARG A 18 13.91 -6.32 -1.40
N ARG A 19 13.12 -6.30 -0.34
CA ARG A 19 12.50 -7.52 0.21
C ARG A 19 11.32 -7.97 -0.63
N LEU A 20 10.50 -7.04 -1.13
CA LEU A 20 9.34 -7.37 -1.95
C LEU A 20 9.74 -8.00 -3.29
N ALA A 21 10.80 -7.52 -3.91
CA ALA A 21 11.36 -8.10 -5.15
C ALA A 21 11.82 -9.57 -5.00
N LYS A 22 11.95 -10.09 -3.78
CA LYS A 22 12.31 -11.51 -3.55
C LYS A 22 11.13 -12.47 -3.70
N TYR A 23 9.90 -11.97 -3.77
CA TYR A 23 8.71 -12.82 -3.85
C TYR A 23 8.29 -13.16 -5.28
N GLY A 24 8.98 -12.62 -6.29
CA GLY A 24 8.70 -12.86 -7.71
C GLY A 24 8.92 -11.61 -8.54
N ASP A 25 8.50 -11.67 -9.80
CA ASP A 25 8.50 -10.50 -10.69
C ASP A 25 7.63 -9.38 -10.08
N PRO A 26 8.19 -8.17 -9.83
CA PRO A 26 7.47 -7.02 -9.32
C PRO A 26 6.15 -6.70 -10.04
N GLU A 27 6.08 -6.95 -11.35
CA GLU A 27 4.89 -6.66 -12.17
C GLU A 27 3.80 -7.73 -12.03
N LEU A 28 4.19 -8.96 -11.67
CA LEU A 28 3.28 -10.10 -11.56
C LEU A 28 2.78 -10.33 -10.13
N VAL A 29 3.43 -9.72 -9.13
CA VAL A 29 3.07 -9.86 -7.71
C VAL A 29 2.39 -8.58 -7.22
N PRO A 30 1.04 -8.51 -7.23
CA PRO A 30 0.32 -7.31 -6.81
C PRO A 30 0.47 -7.02 -5.32
N ILE A 31 0.76 -5.76 -5.00
CA ILE A 31 0.86 -5.23 -3.65
C ILE A 31 -0.39 -4.43 -3.34
N VAL A 32 -1.16 -4.86 -2.35
CA VAL A 32 -2.31 -4.10 -1.85
C VAL A 32 -1.90 -3.11 -0.75
N ILE A 33 -2.37 -1.87 -0.84
CA ILE A 33 -2.11 -0.81 0.16
C ILE A 33 -3.44 -0.19 0.58
N GLU A 34 -3.73 -0.20 1.88
CA GLU A 34 -4.89 0.49 2.47
C GLU A 34 -4.51 1.95 2.81
N GLY A 35 -5.19 2.93 2.19
CA GLY A 35 -5.00 4.36 2.46
C GLY A 35 -4.52 5.20 1.27
N SER A 36 -4.49 6.53 1.45
CA SER A 36 -4.26 7.50 0.37
C SER A 36 -2.83 7.45 -0.18
N ASN A 37 -2.75 7.02 -1.44
CA ASN A 37 -1.81 7.35 -2.51
C ASN A 37 -0.69 8.31 -2.07
N GLY A 38 0.38 7.84 -1.42
CA GLY A 38 1.48 8.67 -0.90
C GLY A 38 2.79 8.45 -1.65
N ARG A 39 3.89 9.06 -1.17
CA ARG A 39 5.25 8.87 -1.73
C ARG A 39 5.68 7.40 -1.78
N LEU A 40 5.16 6.55 -0.89
CA LEU A 40 5.42 5.11 -0.91
C LEU A 40 4.84 4.43 -2.17
N VAL A 41 3.65 4.83 -2.62
CA VAL A 41 3.05 4.29 -3.85
C VAL A 41 3.90 4.69 -5.05
N ASP A 42 4.35 5.95 -5.12
CA ASP A 42 5.23 6.41 -6.20
C ASP A 42 6.53 5.62 -6.26
N LEU A 43 7.16 5.38 -5.11
CA LEU A 43 8.41 4.62 -5.01
C LEU A 43 8.23 3.14 -5.41
N LEU A 44 7.09 2.54 -5.09
CA LEU A 44 6.78 1.17 -5.51
C LEU A 44 6.53 1.08 -7.02
N LEU A 45 5.82 2.06 -7.60
CA LEU A 45 5.61 2.14 -9.04
C LEU A 45 6.92 2.42 -9.80
N GLU A 46 7.79 3.28 -9.27
CA GLU A 46 9.14 3.52 -9.79
C GLU A 46 9.99 2.24 -9.78
N ALA A 47 9.76 1.36 -8.79
CA ALA A 47 10.37 0.03 -8.70
C ALA A 47 9.62 -1.06 -9.51
N ARG A 48 8.69 -0.66 -10.39
CA ARG A 48 7.85 -1.53 -11.24
C ARG A 48 6.94 -2.50 -10.48
N HIS A 49 6.67 -2.26 -9.20
CA HIS A 49 5.70 -3.07 -8.50
C HIS A 49 4.27 -2.75 -8.95
N ALA A 50 3.47 -3.79 -9.20
CA ALA A 50 2.04 -3.65 -9.41
C ALA A 50 1.35 -3.26 -8.09
N VAL A 51 0.97 -1.99 -7.93
CA VAL A 51 0.29 -1.50 -6.71
C VAL A 51 -1.22 -1.46 -6.90
N VAL A 52 -1.96 -2.01 -5.94
CA VAL A 52 -3.42 -2.01 -5.91
C VAL A 52 -3.90 -1.22 -4.69
N PRO A 53 -4.59 -0.09 -4.87
CA PRO A 53 -5.11 0.68 -3.75
C PRO A 53 -6.36 -0.02 -3.20
N ALA A 54 -6.43 -0.16 -1.89
CA ALA A 54 -7.61 -0.61 -1.18
C ALA A 54 -8.26 0.57 -0.46
N SER A 55 -9.51 0.87 -0.82
CA SER A 55 -10.30 1.87 -0.10
C SER A 55 -10.52 1.43 1.36
N PRO A 56 -10.23 2.29 2.35
CA PRO A 56 -10.50 1.98 3.76
C PRO A 56 -11.95 1.58 4.02
N ASN A 57 -12.90 2.18 3.28
CA ASN A 57 -14.32 1.82 3.38
C ASN A 57 -14.58 0.41 2.86
N ALA A 58 -14.00 0.03 1.70
CA ALA A 58 -14.14 -1.32 1.16
C ALA A 58 -13.55 -2.37 2.10
N ILE A 59 -12.39 -2.07 2.71
CA ILE A 59 -11.75 -2.94 3.70
C ILE A 59 -12.58 -3.03 4.98
N LYS A 60 -13.12 -1.92 5.49
CA LYS A 60 -14.05 -1.91 6.64
C LYS A 60 -15.27 -2.80 6.38
N THR A 61 -15.91 -2.66 5.22
CA THR A 61 -17.05 -3.50 4.86
C THR A 61 -16.66 -4.97 4.70
N TRP A 62 -15.50 -5.27 4.11
CA TRP A 62 -14.99 -6.63 3.96
C TRP A 62 -14.77 -7.30 5.33
N ARG A 63 -14.15 -6.58 6.28
CA ARG A 63 -13.93 -7.06 7.66
C ARG A 63 -15.23 -7.44 8.36
N GLY A 64 -16.27 -6.63 8.21
CA GLY A 64 -17.60 -6.93 8.79
C GLY A 64 -18.21 -8.22 8.26
N ARG A 65 -17.88 -8.61 7.01
CA ARG A 65 -18.35 -9.85 6.38
C ARG A 65 -17.46 -11.06 6.65
N ALA A 66 -16.18 -10.85 6.94
CA ALA A 66 -15.20 -11.91 7.15
C ALA A 66 -15.25 -12.55 8.56
N GLY A 67 -16.14 -12.11 9.45
CA GLY A 67 -16.34 -12.67 10.79
C GLY A 67 -15.23 -12.30 11.81
N THR A 68 -15.59 -12.23 13.10
CA THR A 68 -14.70 -11.79 14.19
C THR A 68 -13.85 -12.95 14.73
N VAL A 69 -12.63 -13.14 14.21
CA VAL A 69 -11.59 -13.91 14.92
C VAL A 69 -10.83 -12.96 15.86
N GLY A 70 -10.70 -13.37 17.11
CA GLY A 70 -10.22 -12.59 18.25
C GLY A 70 -8.88 -11.88 18.09
N ARG A 71 -8.65 -11.01 19.07
CA ARG A 71 -7.65 -9.94 19.16
C ARG A 71 -6.21 -10.34 18.80
N GLN A 72 -5.79 -10.03 17.57
CA GLN A 72 -4.53 -9.32 17.29
C GLN A 72 -4.66 -8.49 16.00
N VAL A 73 -5.06 -7.22 16.17
CA VAL A 73 -5.62 -6.37 15.11
C VAL A 73 -4.65 -6.18 13.94
N ARG A 74 -3.43 -5.66 14.18
CA ARG A 74 -2.51 -5.25 13.11
C ARG A 74 -1.96 -6.40 12.26
N CYS A 75 -1.82 -7.60 12.83
CA CYS A 75 -1.33 -8.79 12.10
C CYS A 75 -2.43 -9.35 11.21
N ARG A 76 -3.65 -9.40 11.76
CA ARG A 76 -4.85 -9.85 11.04
C ARG A 76 -5.21 -8.88 9.93
N ASP A 77 -4.98 -7.57 10.13
CA ASP A 77 -5.25 -6.53 9.12
C ASP A 77 -4.57 -6.83 7.79
N ALA A 78 -3.25 -7.05 7.77
CA ALA A 78 -2.51 -7.30 6.53
C ALA A 78 -2.96 -8.60 5.84
N ALA A 79 -3.22 -9.66 6.60
CA ALA A 79 -3.72 -10.92 6.07
C ALA A 79 -5.13 -10.79 5.47
N VAL A 80 -6.03 -10.06 6.15
CA VAL A 80 -7.39 -9.77 5.67
C VAL A 80 -7.36 -8.95 4.38
N ILE A 81 -6.46 -7.96 4.29
CA ILE A 81 -6.31 -7.13 3.10
C ILE A 81 -5.68 -7.93 1.95
N ALA A 82 -4.71 -8.82 2.23
CA ALA A 82 -4.15 -9.72 1.23
C ALA A 82 -5.20 -10.72 0.70
N GLU A 83 -6.07 -11.24 1.57
CA GLU A 83 -7.19 -12.09 1.16
C GLU A 83 -8.25 -11.31 0.37
N TYR A 84 -8.53 -10.07 0.76
CA TYR A 84 -9.37 -9.17 -0.02
C TYR A 84 -8.81 -9.00 -1.44
N LEU A 85 -7.51 -8.73 -1.59
CA LEU A 85 -6.86 -8.67 -2.90
C LEU A 85 -7.02 -9.98 -3.65
N ARG A 86 -6.69 -11.13 -3.04
CA ARG A 86 -6.78 -12.45 -3.69
C ARG A 86 -8.17 -12.73 -4.25
N LEU A 87 -9.21 -12.49 -3.45
CA LEU A 87 -10.60 -12.81 -3.80
C LEU A 87 -11.27 -11.74 -4.68
N ARG A 88 -10.83 -10.49 -4.60
CA ARG A 88 -11.44 -9.36 -5.32
C ARG A 88 -10.56 -8.79 -6.43
N HIS A 89 -9.42 -9.40 -6.76
CA HIS A 89 -8.50 -8.90 -7.79
C HIS A 89 -9.21 -8.53 -9.09
N HIS A 90 -10.20 -9.33 -9.52
CA HIS A 90 -11.03 -9.08 -10.71
C HIS A 90 -11.85 -7.77 -10.67
N ARG A 91 -11.98 -7.12 -9.50
CA ARG A 91 -12.68 -5.83 -9.30
C ARG A 91 -11.73 -4.70 -8.95
N LEU A 92 -10.44 -4.98 -8.84
CA LEU A 92 -9.44 -4.02 -8.40
C LEU A 92 -8.58 -3.62 -9.58
N GLN A 93 -8.23 -2.33 -9.62
CA GLN A 93 -7.40 -1.75 -10.67
C GLN A 93 -6.00 -1.52 -10.10
N VAL A 94 -4.97 -1.91 -10.88
CA VAL A 94 -3.59 -1.53 -10.58
C VAL A 94 -3.46 -0.02 -10.81
N VAL A 95 -2.72 0.67 -9.94
CA VAL A 95 -2.43 2.09 -10.11
C VAL A 95 -1.59 2.26 -11.39
N THR A 96 -2.13 2.98 -12.36
CA THR A 96 -1.34 3.42 -13.52
C THR A 96 -0.31 4.44 -13.04
N PRO A 97 0.98 4.28 -13.37
CA PRO A 97 1.99 5.29 -13.09
C PRO A 97 1.54 6.64 -13.64
N TYR A 98 1.58 7.67 -12.80
CA TYR A 98 1.37 9.04 -13.26
C TYR A 98 2.37 9.35 -14.38
N SER A 99 1.90 9.96 -15.48
CA SER A 99 2.81 10.46 -16.52
C SER A 99 3.77 11.47 -15.89
N SER A 100 4.97 11.63 -16.47
CA SER A 100 6.03 12.54 -15.98
C SER A 100 5.52 13.97 -15.70
N GLN A 101 4.42 14.35 -16.36
CA GLN A 101 3.76 15.65 -16.28
C GLN A 101 2.99 15.89 -14.96
N THR A 102 2.61 14.84 -14.21
CA THR A 102 1.81 14.97 -12.96
C THR A 102 2.59 14.74 -11.67
N LYS A 103 3.86 14.27 -11.74
CA LYS A 103 4.73 14.15 -10.56
C LYS A 103 5.09 15.51 -9.91
N ALA A 104 4.96 16.61 -10.65
CA ALA A 104 5.37 17.95 -10.21
C ALA A 104 4.39 18.66 -9.23
N VAL A 105 3.18 18.11 -8.97
CA VAL A 105 2.14 18.85 -8.22
C VAL A 105 2.09 18.50 -6.72
N ARG A 106 2.97 17.62 -6.21
CA ARG A 106 2.91 17.19 -4.79
C ARG A 106 3.84 17.90 -3.82
N THR A 107 4.53 18.95 -4.25
CA THR A 107 5.50 19.68 -3.42
C THR A 107 4.96 21.02 -2.90
N VAL A 108 3.69 21.13 -2.49
CA VAL A 108 3.23 22.32 -1.74
C VAL A 108 2.09 21.97 -0.78
N VAL A 109 2.36 21.29 0.34
CA VAL A 109 1.60 21.49 1.62
C VAL A 109 2.48 21.06 2.81
N VAL A 110 3.53 21.81 3.14
CA VAL A 110 4.01 21.94 4.54
C VAL A 110 4.62 23.33 4.70
N ALA A 111 3.78 24.31 5.06
CA ALA A 111 4.16 25.47 5.84
C ALA A 111 2.88 26.23 6.22
N SER A 112 2.38 25.99 7.42
CA SER A 112 1.63 27.01 8.15
C SER A 112 2.28 27.10 9.53
N PRO A 113 2.98 28.20 9.86
CA PRO A 113 3.44 28.41 11.22
C PRO A 113 2.20 28.65 12.07
N LYS A 114 2.00 27.82 13.11
CA LYS A 114 1.09 28.22 14.18
C LYS A 114 1.79 29.30 14.99
N ALA A 115 1.27 30.51 14.90
CA ALA A 115 1.44 31.55 15.91
C ALA A 115 0.85 31.06 17.23
N GLY A 116 1.55 31.36 18.32
CA GLY A 116 1.23 31.04 19.70
C GLY A 116 2.45 31.28 20.56
#